data_AF-A3DA40-F1
#
_entry.id   AF-A3DA40-F1
#
_cell.length_a   1.000
_cell.length_b   1.000
_cell.length_c   1.000
_cell.angle_alpha   90.00
_cell.angle_beta   90.00
_cell.angle_gamma   90.00
#
_symmetry.space_group_name_H-M   'P 1'
#
loop_
_entity.id
_entity.type
_entity.pdbx_description
1 polymer ?
#
loop_
_entity_poly.entity_id
_entity_poly.type
_entity_poly.pdbx_seq_one_letter_code
_entity_poly.pdbx_strand_id
1 'polypeptide(L)'
;MLNKQLNKSLRSLFALLVLVMGLGLGSVMSASPVHASDQQSSQQQAKAQTSDADLWRAVKAGDAGYTTAKGIDTGVLINVAGNQGKELRNQYLTPIMALAVVGVFGAFLLFYLVNGPSKLSKGFSGKLVARWSKADLWIHWIMASSCLTLMFTGLTIMLGKHVVQPMLGPDLWAPLIYGSKTIHDWAGPIFIAAWAVCVVKWMPLQTFKMYDLKWFLVVGGYINFGPFKGKHPDSGFANAGEKMWFWTLMLFGLFISVSGIMLVLPGLDLPREASMGALLIHSISAIILIAFTIVHIWMATVLSEGGMECMKSGYCDENWAIQHHNLWYDEIKANGNLKYKD
;
A
#
# COMPACT_ATOMS: atom_id res chain seq x y z
N MET A 1 -13.73 -5.78 -30.67
CA MET A 1 -13.86 -7.07 -29.92
C MET A 1 -12.71 -7.33 -28.93
N LEU A 2 -11.46 -6.90 -29.19
CA LEU A 2 -10.32 -7.06 -28.25
C LEU A 2 -10.56 -6.52 -26.83
N ASN A 3 -11.24 -5.38 -26.69
CA ASN A 3 -11.41 -4.70 -25.39
C ASN A 3 -12.32 -5.49 -24.42
N LYS A 4 -13.28 -6.27 -24.93
CA LYS A 4 -14.18 -7.10 -24.08
C LYS A 4 -13.50 -8.37 -23.59
N GLN A 5 -12.69 -9.03 -24.43
CA GLN A 5 -11.95 -10.23 -24.03
C GLN A 5 -10.80 -9.90 -23.05
N LEU A 6 -10.08 -8.80 -23.26
CA LEU A 6 -9.02 -8.36 -22.35
C LEU A 6 -9.59 -8.00 -20.97
N ASN A 7 -10.71 -7.27 -20.92
CA ASN A 7 -11.37 -6.94 -19.66
C ASN A 7 -11.92 -8.18 -18.92
N LYS A 8 -12.36 -9.21 -19.65
CA LYS A 8 -12.77 -10.50 -19.05
C LYS A 8 -11.57 -11.26 -18.47
N SER A 9 -10.44 -11.26 -19.19
CA SER A 9 -9.18 -11.88 -18.73
C SER A 9 -8.62 -11.19 -17.50
N LEU A 10 -8.59 -9.85 -17.45
CA LEU A 10 -8.12 -9.08 -16.29
C LEU A 10 -9.01 -9.25 -15.06
N ARG A 11 -10.34 -9.28 -15.23
CA ARG A 11 -11.28 -9.62 -14.15
C ARG A 11 -11.07 -11.04 -13.65
N SER A 12 -10.79 -11.98 -14.54
CA SER A 12 -10.46 -13.36 -14.19
C SER A 12 -9.12 -13.45 -13.45
N LEU A 13 -8.14 -12.61 -13.79
CA LEU A 13 -6.83 -12.57 -13.17
C LEU A 13 -6.88 -11.91 -11.78
N PHE A 14 -7.70 -10.86 -11.62
CA PHE A 14 -8.01 -10.28 -10.32
C PHE A 14 -8.80 -11.26 -9.43
N ALA A 15 -9.82 -11.92 -9.97
CA ALA A 15 -10.55 -12.96 -9.25
C ALA A 15 -9.62 -14.13 -8.87
N LEU A 16 -8.71 -14.53 -9.77
CA LEU A 16 -7.70 -15.55 -9.48
C LEU A 16 -6.71 -15.07 -8.42
N LEU A 17 -6.29 -13.80 -8.41
CA LEU A 17 -5.39 -13.26 -7.39
C LEU A 17 -6.07 -13.21 -6.01
N VAL A 18 -7.32 -12.75 -5.96
CA VAL A 18 -8.16 -12.76 -4.75
C VAL A 18 -8.43 -14.18 -4.27
N LEU A 19 -8.70 -15.12 -5.20
CA LEU A 19 -8.92 -16.54 -4.89
C LEU A 19 -7.63 -17.22 -4.43
N VAL A 20 -6.49 -16.98 -5.09
CA VAL A 20 -5.17 -17.52 -4.71
C VAL A 20 -4.70 -16.95 -3.38
N MET A 21 -5.05 -15.71 -3.04
CA MET A 21 -4.80 -15.19 -1.69
C MET A 21 -5.82 -15.70 -0.66
N GLY A 22 -7.09 -15.90 -1.03
CA GLY A 22 -8.09 -16.55 -0.17
C GLY A 22 -7.79 -18.03 0.10
N LEU A 23 -7.24 -18.75 -0.88
CA LEU A 23 -6.77 -20.13 -0.77
C LEU A 23 -5.36 -20.20 -0.16
N GLY A 24 -4.52 -19.19 -0.41
CA GLY A 24 -3.20 -19.01 0.19
C GLY A 24 -3.30 -18.67 1.67
N LEU A 25 -4.34 -17.93 2.09
CA LEU A 25 -4.76 -17.81 3.48
C LEU A 25 -4.95 -19.20 4.08
N GLY A 26 -5.71 -20.09 3.44
CA GLY A 26 -5.87 -21.49 3.90
C GLY A 26 -4.60 -22.34 3.85
N SER A 27 -3.71 -22.08 2.90
CA SER A 27 -2.50 -22.91 2.66
C SER A 27 -1.31 -22.47 3.53
N VAL A 28 -1.18 -21.19 3.87
CA VAL A 28 -0.22 -20.69 4.87
C VAL A 28 -0.67 -21.03 6.30
N MET A 29 -1.96 -21.32 6.51
CA MET A 29 -2.44 -21.97 7.75
C MET A 29 -2.03 -23.46 7.84
N SER A 30 -1.37 -24.02 6.83
CA SER A 30 -1.02 -25.45 6.76
C SER A 30 0.50 -25.70 6.73
N ALA A 31 1.31 -24.75 7.22
CA ALA A 31 2.75 -24.94 7.41
C ALA A 31 3.14 -24.81 8.88
N SER A 32 2.51 -25.63 9.71
CA SER A 32 3.16 -26.24 10.86
C SER A 32 2.58 -27.64 10.96
N PRO A 33 3.38 -28.70 11.11
CA PRO A 33 2.81 -29.97 11.53
C PRO A 33 2.10 -29.67 12.85
N VAL A 34 0.77 -29.73 12.86
CA VAL A 34 0.04 -29.97 14.09
C VAL A 34 0.58 -31.32 14.54
N HIS A 35 1.55 -31.27 15.45
CA HIS A 35 1.97 -32.44 16.19
C HIS A 35 0.75 -32.85 17.03
N ALA A 36 -0.11 -33.68 16.41
CA ALA A 36 -1.08 -34.53 17.09
C ALA A 36 -0.38 -35.69 17.83
N SER A 37 0.88 -35.48 18.19
CA SER A 37 1.65 -36.16 19.23
C SER A 37 1.94 -35.05 20.23
N ASP A 38 1.23 -34.89 21.34
CA ASP A 38 1.77 -35.42 22.59
C ASP A 38 0.95 -34.98 23.82
N GLN A 39 -0.28 -35.44 23.97
CA GLN A 39 -0.87 -35.47 25.33
C GLN A 39 -0.11 -36.45 26.24
N GLN A 40 0.58 -37.44 25.68
CA GLN A 40 1.42 -38.38 26.43
C GLN A 40 2.84 -37.86 26.73
N SER A 41 3.53 -37.13 25.83
CA SER A 41 4.91 -36.68 26.10
C SER A 41 4.97 -35.54 27.14
N SER A 42 3.97 -34.66 27.17
CA SER A 42 3.87 -33.58 28.17
C SER A 42 3.79 -34.11 29.61
N GLN A 43 3.02 -35.20 29.83
CA GLN A 43 2.94 -35.87 31.14
C GLN A 43 4.18 -36.70 31.48
N GLN A 44 4.93 -37.16 30.47
CA GLN A 44 6.20 -37.86 30.66
C GLN A 44 7.36 -36.89 30.95
N GLN A 45 7.39 -35.69 30.36
CA GLN A 45 8.36 -34.63 30.68
C GLN A 45 8.19 -34.10 32.11
N ALA A 46 6.95 -34.01 32.62
CA ALA A 46 6.70 -33.68 34.02
C ALA A 46 7.14 -34.78 35.01
N LYS A 47 7.35 -36.02 34.53
CA LYS A 47 7.82 -37.16 35.34
C LYS A 47 9.30 -37.49 35.16
N ALA A 48 9.96 -36.97 34.11
CA ALA A 48 11.39 -37.14 33.91
C ALA A 48 12.14 -36.09 34.73
N GLN A 49 13.13 -36.53 35.52
CA GLN A 49 14.18 -35.65 36.04
C GLN A 49 14.94 -35.04 34.86
N THR A 50 14.37 -34.02 34.22
CA THR A 50 15.06 -33.21 33.24
C THR A 50 15.96 -32.25 34.00
N SER A 51 17.23 -32.18 33.61
CA SER A 51 18.11 -31.17 34.21
C SER A 51 17.53 -29.78 33.94
N ASP A 52 17.77 -28.81 34.83
CA ASP A 52 17.36 -27.42 34.58
C ASP A 52 17.82 -26.94 33.19
N ALA A 53 18.98 -27.43 32.72
CA ALA A 53 19.50 -27.13 31.39
C ALA A 53 18.64 -27.69 30.24
N ASP A 54 18.05 -28.89 30.38
CA ASP A 54 17.12 -29.45 29.39
C ASP A 54 15.80 -28.68 29.39
N LEU A 55 15.28 -28.34 30.57
CA LEU A 55 14.08 -27.51 30.70
C LEU A 55 14.27 -26.15 30.04
N TRP A 56 15.36 -25.45 30.35
CA TRP A 56 15.64 -24.15 29.75
C TRP A 56 15.93 -24.23 28.25
N ARG A 57 16.46 -25.35 27.74
CA ARG A 57 16.60 -25.57 26.29
C ARG A 57 15.25 -25.71 25.61
N ALA A 58 14.34 -26.51 26.16
CA ALA A 58 12.98 -26.66 25.65
C ALA A 58 12.19 -25.34 25.68
N VAL A 59 12.26 -24.61 26.81
CA VAL A 59 11.63 -23.30 26.96
C VAL A 59 12.15 -22.29 25.93
N LYS A 60 13.47 -22.23 25.70
CA LYS A 60 14.06 -21.34 24.68
C LYS A 60 13.73 -21.76 23.25
N ALA A 61 13.54 -23.05 23.00
CA ALA A 61 13.10 -23.56 21.71
C ALA A 61 11.62 -23.23 21.41
N GLY A 62 10.86 -22.84 22.43
CA GLY A 62 9.43 -22.54 22.32
C GLY A 62 8.55 -23.78 22.49
N ASP A 63 9.08 -24.85 23.07
CA ASP A 63 8.34 -26.09 23.31
C ASP A 63 7.15 -25.82 24.25
N ALA A 64 6.00 -26.43 23.93
CA ALA A 64 4.80 -26.30 24.74
C ALA A 64 4.89 -27.19 25.99
N GLY A 65 4.65 -26.60 27.16
CA GLY A 65 4.44 -27.31 28.41
C GLY A 65 2.97 -27.65 28.66
N TYR A 66 2.72 -28.37 29.75
CA TYR A 66 1.36 -28.65 30.21
C TYR A 66 0.72 -27.44 30.87
N THR A 67 -0.53 -27.15 30.51
CA THR A 67 -1.36 -26.14 31.16
C THR A 67 -2.83 -26.55 31.12
N THR A 68 -3.64 -26.10 32.07
CA THR A 68 -5.10 -26.21 32.04
C THR A 68 -5.76 -25.02 31.31
N ALA A 69 -5.00 -23.97 31.00
CA ALA A 69 -5.48 -22.81 30.26
C ALA A 69 -5.72 -23.16 28.79
N LYS A 70 -6.90 -22.80 28.29
CA LYS A 70 -7.27 -22.99 26.87
C LYS A 70 -7.02 -21.71 26.09
N GLY A 71 -6.45 -21.83 24.90
CA GLY A 71 -6.17 -20.71 24.00
C GLY A 71 -4.95 -20.96 23.14
N ILE A 72 -4.61 -19.99 22.29
CA ILE A 72 -3.39 -20.01 21.49
C ILE A 72 -2.18 -19.82 22.40
N ASP A 73 -1.15 -20.64 22.16
CA ASP A 73 0.15 -20.58 22.84
C ASP A 73 0.10 -20.66 24.38
N THR A 74 -0.99 -21.15 24.99
CA THR A 74 -1.14 -21.13 26.46
C THR A 74 -0.13 -21.99 27.21
N GLY A 75 0.47 -22.98 26.53
CA GLY A 75 1.55 -23.81 27.06
C GLY A 75 2.96 -23.30 26.73
N VAL A 76 3.10 -22.21 25.97
CA VAL A 76 4.40 -21.73 25.46
C VAL A 76 4.90 -20.56 26.31
N LEU A 77 6.00 -20.76 27.04
CA LEU A 77 6.59 -19.72 27.90
C LEU A 77 7.35 -18.64 27.11
N ILE A 78 8.12 -19.04 26.08
CA ILE A 78 8.81 -18.11 25.19
C ILE A 78 8.30 -18.34 23.78
N ASN A 79 7.64 -17.32 23.24
CA ASN A 79 7.23 -17.39 21.85
C ASN A 79 8.37 -16.96 20.91
N VAL A 80 9.00 -17.95 20.27
CA VAL A 80 10.15 -17.74 19.37
C VAL A 80 9.75 -16.94 18.14
N ALA A 81 8.65 -17.30 17.47
CA ALA A 81 8.15 -16.57 16.29
C ALA A 81 7.80 -15.11 16.62
N GLY A 82 7.17 -14.88 17.78
CA GLY A 82 6.87 -13.55 18.32
C GLY A 82 8.13 -12.71 18.52
N ASN A 83 9.18 -13.30 19.09
CA ASN A 83 10.45 -12.61 19.30
C ASN A 83 11.18 -12.31 17.98
N GLN A 84 11.26 -13.27 17.07
CA GLN A 84 11.88 -13.08 15.76
C GLN A 84 11.15 -12.02 14.93
N GLY A 85 9.81 -12.07 14.89
CA GLY A 85 9.00 -11.07 14.18
C GLY A 85 9.17 -9.67 14.77
N LYS A 86 9.22 -9.55 16.11
CA LYS A 86 9.51 -8.29 16.81
C LYS A 86 10.90 -7.75 16.46
N GLU A 87 11.92 -8.61 16.44
CA GLU A 87 13.28 -8.23 16.07
C GLU A 87 13.35 -7.75 14.62
N LEU A 88 12.77 -8.51 13.68
CA LEU A 88 12.71 -8.12 12.27
C LEU A 88 12.04 -6.75 12.09
N ARG A 89 10.88 -6.55 12.74
CA ARG A 89 10.16 -5.28 12.68
C ARG A 89 10.99 -4.13 13.25
N ASN A 90 11.58 -4.30 14.43
CA ASN A 90 12.26 -3.23 15.13
C ASN A 90 13.63 -2.90 14.53
N GLN A 91 14.41 -3.91 14.14
CA GLN A 91 15.77 -3.73 13.61
C GLN A 91 15.77 -3.29 12.14
N TYR A 92 14.79 -3.75 11.34
CA TYR A 92 14.79 -3.51 9.90
C TYR A 92 13.61 -2.63 9.47
N LEU A 93 12.37 -3.08 9.69
CA LEU A 93 11.22 -2.39 9.10
C LEU A 93 10.99 -0.99 9.69
N THR A 94 11.23 -0.80 10.98
CA THR A 94 11.04 0.50 11.67
C THR A 94 12.01 1.57 11.13
N PRO A 95 13.34 1.32 11.06
CA PRO A 95 14.26 2.22 10.37
C PRO A 95 13.94 2.42 8.89
N ILE A 96 13.59 1.35 8.16
CA ILE A 96 13.24 1.46 6.73
C ILE A 96 12.01 2.34 6.53
N MET A 97 10.99 2.25 7.39
CA MET A 97 9.82 3.12 7.34
C MET A 97 10.21 4.58 7.53
N ALA A 98 11.03 4.88 8.55
CA ALA A 98 11.51 6.25 8.79
C ALA A 98 12.29 6.78 7.58
N LEU A 99 13.17 5.95 7.00
CA LEU A 99 13.91 6.28 5.79
C LEU A 99 13.00 6.45 4.57
N ALA A 100 11.97 5.63 4.42
CA ALA A 100 11.03 5.76 3.31
C ALA A 100 10.27 7.09 3.37
N VAL A 101 9.81 7.50 4.55
CA VAL A 101 9.12 8.79 4.73
C VAL A 101 10.06 9.96 4.46
N VAL A 102 11.17 10.04 5.20
CA VAL A 102 12.08 11.19 5.14
C VAL A 102 12.90 11.20 3.85
N GLY A 103 13.39 10.03 3.43
CA GLY A 103 14.24 9.85 2.27
C GLY A 103 13.49 10.10 0.96
N VAL A 104 12.28 9.56 0.77
CA VAL A 104 11.51 9.81 -0.46
C VAL A 104 11.08 11.28 -0.53
N PHE A 105 10.60 11.84 0.58
CA PHE A 105 10.26 13.27 0.62
C PHE A 105 11.49 14.15 0.32
N GLY A 106 12.63 13.88 0.96
CA GLY A 106 13.88 14.60 0.75
C GLY A 106 14.41 14.47 -0.69
N ALA A 107 14.32 13.28 -1.28
CA ALA A 107 14.71 13.05 -2.67
C ALA A 107 13.85 13.86 -3.65
N PHE A 108 12.54 13.92 -3.43
CA PHE A 108 11.62 14.70 -4.28
C PHE A 108 11.75 16.20 -4.05
N LEU A 109 12.05 16.63 -2.82
CA LEU A 109 12.40 18.02 -2.53
C LEU A 109 13.69 18.41 -3.26
N LEU A 110 14.74 17.59 -3.19
CA LEU A 110 15.98 17.84 -3.92
C LEU A 110 15.75 17.85 -5.44
N PHE A 111 14.97 16.89 -5.95
CA PHE A 111 14.58 16.86 -7.35
C PHE A 111 13.88 18.16 -7.75
N TYR A 112 12.91 18.63 -6.96
CA TYR A 112 12.25 19.90 -7.21
C TYR A 112 13.22 21.09 -7.22
N LEU A 113 14.15 21.17 -6.28
CA LEU A 113 15.11 22.28 -6.19
C LEU A 113 16.10 22.31 -7.37
N VAL A 114 16.48 21.13 -7.90
CA VAL A 114 17.42 21.01 -9.03
C VAL A 114 16.73 21.08 -10.39
N ASN A 115 15.60 20.40 -10.52
CA ASN A 115 14.89 20.22 -11.79
C ASN A 115 13.79 21.26 -12.02
N GLY A 116 13.15 21.74 -10.95
CA GLY A 116 11.91 22.48 -11.01
C GLY A 116 10.70 21.63 -11.45
N PRO A 117 9.51 22.25 -11.53
CA PRO A 117 8.30 21.59 -12.03
C PRO A 117 8.40 21.33 -13.55
N SER A 118 7.75 20.28 -14.02
CA SER A 118 7.50 20.03 -15.43
C SER A 118 6.37 20.95 -15.89
N LYS A 119 6.73 21.90 -16.75
CA LYS A 119 5.84 22.96 -17.24
C LYS A 119 5.19 22.60 -18.55
N LEU A 120 4.06 23.23 -18.83
CA LEU A 120 3.45 23.19 -20.15
C LEU A 120 4.27 24.00 -21.15
N SER A 121 4.76 23.35 -22.21
CA SER A 121 5.63 23.95 -23.23
C SER A 121 4.94 25.10 -23.98
N LYS A 122 3.60 25.04 -24.09
CA LYS A 122 2.75 26.07 -24.72
C LYS A 122 1.96 26.89 -23.71
N GLY A 123 2.24 26.74 -22.40
CA GLY A 123 1.40 27.28 -21.34
C GLY A 123 -0.01 26.67 -21.31
N PHE A 124 -0.85 27.18 -20.41
CA PHE A 124 -2.27 26.83 -20.35
C PHE A 124 -3.02 27.44 -21.53
N SER A 125 -3.90 26.67 -22.18
CA SER A 125 -4.78 27.21 -23.22
C SER A 125 -6.01 27.90 -22.64
N GLY A 126 -6.37 27.59 -21.40
CA GLY A 126 -7.60 28.05 -20.73
C GLY A 126 -8.85 27.27 -21.18
N LYS A 127 -8.74 26.40 -22.17
CA LYS A 127 -9.82 25.51 -22.60
C LYS A 127 -9.78 24.23 -21.80
N LEU A 128 -10.85 23.95 -21.08
CA LEU A 128 -10.95 22.82 -20.17
C LEU A 128 -11.65 21.65 -20.84
N VAL A 129 -11.00 20.49 -20.86
CA VAL A 129 -11.48 19.22 -21.41
C VAL A 129 -11.89 18.28 -20.29
N ALA A 130 -13.06 17.66 -20.41
CA ALA A 130 -13.56 16.69 -19.44
C ALA A 130 -12.66 15.44 -19.39
N ARG A 131 -12.19 15.07 -18.19
CA ARG A 131 -11.31 13.92 -17.95
C ARG A 131 -11.91 12.90 -17.00
N TRP A 132 -12.49 13.35 -15.89
CA TRP A 132 -13.07 12.50 -14.85
C TRP A 132 -14.53 12.86 -14.59
N SER A 133 -15.35 11.84 -14.34
CA SER A 133 -16.73 12.06 -13.89
C SER A 133 -16.77 12.49 -12.42
N LYS A 134 -17.84 13.15 -11.98
CA LYS A 134 -18.05 13.47 -10.56
C LYS A 134 -17.95 12.22 -9.67
N ALA A 135 -18.46 11.08 -10.14
CA ALA A 135 -18.37 9.82 -9.41
C ALA A 135 -16.92 9.34 -9.24
N ASP A 136 -16.04 9.55 -10.24
CA ASP A 136 -14.60 9.25 -10.12
C ASP A 136 -13.92 10.12 -9.07
N LEU A 137 -14.27 11.41 -9.03
CA LEU A 137 -13.72 12.32 -8.02
C LEU A 137 -14.13 11.88 -6.61
N TRP A 138 -15.41 11.55 -6.40
CA TRP A 138 -15.90 11.13 -5.09
C TRP A 138 -15.23 9.85 -4.59
N ILE A 139 -15.17 8.80 -5.40
CA ILE A 139 -14.50 7.56 -4.98
C ILE A 139 -13.01 7.77 -4.75
N HIS A 140 -12.35 8.63 -5.54
CA HIS A 140 -10.97 9.01 -5.31
C HIS A 140 -10.80 9.67 -3.94
N TRP A 141 -11.58 10.70 -3.63
CA TRP A 141 -11.40 11.47 -2.39
C TRP A 141 -11.78 10.67 -1.14
N ILE A 142 -12.74 9.74 -1.23
CA ILE A 142 -13.02 8.78 -0.15
C ILE A 142 -11.82 7.86 0.06
N MET A 143 -11.25 7.30 -1.02
CA MET A 143 -10.06 6.45 -0.94
C MET A 143 -8.84 7.23 -0.43
N ALA A 144 -8.60 8.44 -0.92
CA ALA A 144 -7.45 9.26 -0.56
C ALA A 144 -7.52 9.72 0.91
N SER A 145 -8.68 10.18 1.38
CA SER A 145 -8.86 10.61 2.78
C SER A 145 -8.71 9.46 3.76
N SER A 146 -9.30 8.29 3.47
CA SER A 146 -9.13 7.09 4.29
C SER A 146 -7.68 6.58 4.26
N CYS A 147 -7.03 6.58 3.09
CA CYS A 147 -5.62 6.23 2.95
C CYS A 147 -4.71 7.16 3.77
N LEU A 148 -4.87 8.49 3.66
CA LEU A 148 -4.07 9.44 4.43
C LEU A 148 -4.31 9.29 5.94
N THR A 149 -5.56 9.08 6.35
CA THR A 149 -5.90 8.80 7.75
C THR A 149 -5.18 7.55 8.27
N LEU A 150 -5.20 6.46 7.51
CA LEU A 150 -4.48 5.22 7.82
C LEU A 150 -2.97 5.43 7.84
N MET A 151 -2.42 6.23 6.91
CA MET A 151 -1.00 6.54 6.87
C MET A 151 -0.56 7.31 8.13
N PHE A 152 -1.25 8.38 8.50
CA PHE A 152 -0.88 9.18 9.68
C PHE A 152 -1.02 8.38 10.98
N THR A 153 -2.11 7.62 11.13
CA THR A 153 -2.32 6.77 12.31
C THR A 153 -1.34 5.61 12.35
N GLY A 154 -1.07 4.94 11.23
CA GLY A 154 -0.10 3.84 11.12
C GLY A 154 1.33 4.28 11.40
N LEU A 155 1.74 5.44 10.88
CA LEU A 155 3.03 6.05 11.21
C LEU A 155 3.13 6.41 12.70
N THR A 156 2.03 6.88 13.31
CA THR A 156 1.99 7.13 14.76
C THR A 156 2.12 5.83 15.55
N ILE A 157 1.46 4.75 15.12
CA ILE A 157 1.55 3.43 15.76
C ILE A 157 2.98 2.86 15.68
N MET A 158 3.64 3.01 14.53
CA MET A 158 4.95 2.40 14.28
C MET A 158 6.12 3.26 14.77
N LEU A 159 6.11 4.57 14.47
CA LEU A 159 7.21 5.50 14.75
C LEU A 159 6.94 6.44 15.93
N GLY A 160 5.67 6.60 16.33
CA GLY A 160 5.28 7.61 17.33
C GLY A 160 5.96 7.43 18.68
N LYS A 161 6.22 6.20 19.11
CA LYS A 161 6.99 5.94 20.35
C LYS A 161 8.41 6.54 20.29
N HIS A 162 9.03 6.55 19.12
CA HIS A 162 10.41 6.98 18.95
C HIS A 162 10.55 8.48 18.69
N VAL A 163 9.54 9.09 18.08
CA VAL A 163 9.59 10.49 17.63
C VAL A 163 8.62 11.38 18.40
N VAL A 164 7.38 10.94 18.57
CA VAL A 164 6.28 11.76 19.11
C VAL A 164 6.21 11.68 20.63
N GLN A 165 6.30 10.48 21.22
CA GLN A 165 6.22 10.29 22.68
C GLN A 165 7.27 11.12 23.45
N PRO A 166 8.56 11.20 23.02
CA PRO A 166 9.55 12.02 23.71
C PRO A 166 9.23 13.53 23.68
N MET A 167 8.47 14.00 22.69
CA MET A 167 8.11 15.41 22.54
C MET A 167 6.87 15.80 23.36
N LEU A 168 5.90 14.89 23.50
CA LEU A 168 4.60 15.18 24.11
C LEU A 168 4.47 14.73 25.58
N GLY A 169 5.33 13.80 26.03
CA GLY A 169 5.22 13.17 27.34
C GLY A 169 4.08 12.14 27.45
N PRO A 170 3.98 11.42 28.58
CA PRO A 170 3.07 10.27 28.73
C PRO A 170 1.59 10.65 28.67
N ASP A 171 1.21 11.78 29.27
CA ASP A 171 -0.19 12.20 29.43
C ASP A 171 -0.87 12.50 28.09
N LEU A 172 -0.12 13.01 27.13
CA LEU A 172 -0.61 13.26 25.76
C LEU A 172 -0.38 12.05 24.84
N TRP A 173 0.66 11.23 25.09
CA TRP A 173 0.94 10.05 24.28
C TRP A 173 -0.15 8.97 24.40
N ALA A 174 -0.61 8.66 25.62
CA ALA A 174 -1.61 7.63 25.86
C ALA A 174 -2.94 7.84 25.08
N PRO A 175 -3.60 9.02 25.15
CA PRO A 175 -4.80 9.26 24.35
C PRO A 175 -4.49 9.33 22.86
N LEU A 176 -3.33 9.84 22.45
CA LEU A 176 -2.94 9.92 21.04
C LEU A 176 -2.78 8.53 20.41
N ILE A 177 -2.07 7.61 21.06
CA ILE A 177 -1.85 6.26 20.52
C ILE A 177 -3.14 5.44 20.54
N TYR A 178 -3.97 5.59 21.59
CA TYR A 178 -5.29 4.98 21.64
C TYR A 178 -6.19 5.50 20.51
N GLY A 179 -6.28 6.82 20.35
CA GLY A 179 -7.05 7.44 19.27
C GLY A 179 -6.54 7.03 17.89
N SER A 180 -5.23 7.00 17.69
CA SER A 180 -4.60 6.57 16.44
C SER A 180 -4.97 5.14 16.09
N LYS A 181 -4.84 4.20 17.04
CA LYS A 181 -5.25 2.80 16.84
C LYS A 181 -6.74 2.70 16.49
N THR A 182 -7.60 3.35 17.28
CA THR A 182 -9.05 3.30 17.07
C THR A 182 -9.44 3.85 15.71
N ILE A 183 -8.90 5.00 15.31
CA ILE A 183 -9.15 5.59 14.00
C ILE A 183 -8.61 4.67 12.89
N HIS A 184 -7.44 4.06 13.07
CA HIS A 184 -6.85 3.14 12.09
C HIS A 184 -7.77 1.94 11.82
N ASP A 185 -8.26 1.32 12.90
CA ASP A 185 -9.13 0.13 12.84
C ASP A 185 -10.45 0.44 12.10
N TRP A 186 -11.02 1.63 12.30
CA TRP A 186 -12.29 2.04 11.66
C TRP A 186 -12.13 2.65 10.26
N ALA A 187 -11.01 3.30 9.97
CA ALA A 187 -10.71 3.82 8.64
C ALA A 187 -10.36 2.69 7.65
N GLY A 188 -9.83 1.58 8.15
CA GLY A 188 -9.44 0.40 7.36
C GLY A 188 -10.55 -0.10 6.44
N PRO A 189 -11.73 -0.48 6.97
CA PRO A 189 -12.86 -0.93 6.15
C PRO A 189 -13.31 0.07 5.07
N ILE A 190 -13.27 1.37 5.37
CA ILE A 190 -13.62 2.43 4.41
C ILE A 190 -12.62 2.44 3.25
N PHE A 191 -11.32 2.40 3.56
CA PHE A 191 -10.27 2.31 2.55
C PHE A 191 -10.42 1.04 1.70
N ILE A 192 -10.62 -0.12 2.32
CA ILE A 192 -10.76 -1.41 1.61
C ILE A 192 -11.91 -1.35 0.59
N ALA A 193 -13.07 -0.85 0.99
CA ALA A 193 -14.23 -0.73 0.11
C ALA A 193 -13.96 0.25 -1.05
N ALA A 194 -13.43 1.44 -0.75
CA ALA A 194 -13.14 2.46 -1.76
C ALA A 194 -12.03 2.01 -2.73
N TRP A 195 -10.97 1.38 -2.21
CA TRP A 195 -9.88 0.77 -2.97
C TRP A 195 -10.40 -0.30 -3.93
N ALA A 196 -11.25 -1.22 -3.47
CA ALA A 196 -11.79 -2.28 -4.31
C ALA A 196 -12.62 -1.72 -5.48
N VAL A 197 -13.45 -0.70 -5.20
CA VAL A 197 -14.23 0.00 -6.23
C VAL A 197 -13.32 0.69 -7.25
N CYS A 198 -12.30 1.41 -6.79
CA CYS A 198 -11.35 2.10 -7.67
C CYS A 198 -10.56 1.12 -8.53
N VAL A 199 -10.08 0.01 -7.96
CA VAL A 199 -9.37 -1.05 -8.70
C VAL A 199 -10.25 -1.60 -9.81
N VAL A 200 -11.46 -2.04 -9.51
CA VAL A 200 -12.35 -2.64 -10.52
C VAL A 200 -12.72 -1.64 -11.62
N LYS A 201 -13.01 -0.39 -11.24
CA LYS A 201 -13.44 0.65 -12.18
C LYS A 201 -12.31 1.13 -13.08
N TRP A 202 -11.13 1.38 -12.53
CA TRP A 202 -10.04 2.04 -13.25
C TRP A 202 -9.04 1.08 -13.88
N MET A 203 -8.99 -0.20 -13.49
CA MET A 203 -8.09 -1.20 -14.08
C MET A 203 -8.03 -1.19 -15.63
N PRO A 204 -9.16 -1.06 -16.37
CA PRO A 204 -9.11 -1.01 -17.83
C PRO A 204 -8.27 0.15 -18.39
N LEU A 205 -8.27 1.30 -17.68
CA LEU A 205 -7.52 2.50 -18.05
C LEU A 205 -6.02 2.38 -17.73
N GLN A 206 -5.64 1.38 -16.95
CA GLN A 206 -4.31 1.24 -16.35
C GLN A 206 -3.48 0.11 -16.99
N THR A 207 -3.93 -0.39 -18.15
CA THR A 207 -3.25 -1.46 -18.87
C THR A 207 -1.94 -0.96 -19.49
N PHE A 208 -0.84 -1.70 -19.25
CA PHE A 208 0.44 -1.42 -19.89
C PHE A 208 0.36 -1.62 -21.40
N LYS A 209 0.99 -0.71 -22.14
CA LYS A 209 1.08 -0.65 -23.61
C LYS A 209 2.55 -0.50 -24.00
N MET A 210 2.87 -0.80 -25.26
CA MET A 210 4.26 -0.73 -25.75
C MET A 210 4.88 0.68 -25.66
N TYR A 211 4.07 1.74 -25.73
CA TYR A 211 4.58 3.11 -25.58
C TYR A 211 5.02 3.43 -24.13
N ASP A 212 4.56 2.68 -23.12
CA ASP A 212 4.96 2.89 -21.72
C ASP A 212 6.45 2.59 -21.52
N LEU A 213 7.04 1.68 -22.31
CA LEU A 213 8.47 1.43 -22.27
C LEU A 213 9.27 2.68 -22.70
N LYS A 214 8.82 3.35 -23.76
CA LYS A 214 9.42 4.61 -24.21
C LYS A 214 9.26 5.71 -23.16
N TRP A 215 8.13 5.72 -22.45
CA TRP A 215 7.88 6.63 -21.34
C TRP A 215 8.92 6.45 -20.23
N PHE A 216 9.23 5.20 -19.83
CA PHE A 216 10.25 4.93 -18.81
C PHE A 216 11.65 5.33 -19.25
N LEU A 217 12.01 5.13 -20.53
CA LEU A 217 13.33 5.51 -21.07
C LEU A 217 13.63 7.01 -21.00
N VAL A 218 12.59 7.85 -20.89
CA VAL A 218 12.73 9.31 -20.73
C VAL A 218 12.18 9.81 -19.39
N VAL A 219 11.91 8.90 -18.45
CA VAL A 219 11.40 9.20 -17.10
C VAL A 219 10.19 10.14 -17.15
N GLY A 220 9.26 9.84 -18.07
CA GLY A 220 8.04 10.61 -18.27
C GLY A 220 8.20 12.01 -18.83
N GLY A 221 9.40 12.39 -19.26
CA GLY A 221 9.65 13.75 -19.73
C GLY A 221 9.72 14.78 -18.60
N TYR A 222 9.84 14.34 -17.35
CA TYR A 222 9.87 15.23 -16.19
C TYR A 222 11.25 15.86 -15.96
N ILE A 223 12.30 15.35 -16.60
CA ILE A 223 13.67 15.86 -16.46
C ILE A 223 13.87 17.10 -17.36
N ASN A 224 14.12 18.25 -16.74
CA ASN A 224 14.21 19.57 -17.37
C ASN A 224 15.63 19.98 -17.78
N PHE A 225 16.60 19.06 -17.71
CA PHE A 225 18.00 19.33 -18.03
C PHE A 225 18.63 18.25 -18.92
N GLY A 226 19.76 18.59 -19.52
CA GLY A 226 20.53 17.69 -20.37
C GLY A 226 19.75 17.18 -21.59
N PRO A 227 20.05 15.95 -22.08
CA PRO A 227 19.45 15.39 -23.29
C PRO A 227 17.97 14.98 -23.13
N PHE A 228 17.38 15.16 -21.95
CA PHE A 228 15.98 14.83 -21.65
C PHE A 228 15.05 16.04 -21.72
N LYS A 229 15.59 17.27 -21.69
CA LYS A 229 14.80 18.49 -21.69
C LYS A 229 13.87 18.58 -22.91
N GLY A 230 12.59 18.79 -22.65
CA GLY A 230 11.56 18.99 -23.68
C GLY A 230 11.09 17.71 -24.37
N LYS A 231 11.53 16.53 -23.93
CA LYS A 231 11.02 15.24 -24.44
C LYS A 231 9.73 14.89 -23.73
N HIS A 232 8.63 14.82 -24.47
CA HIS A 232 7.34 14.35 -23.95
C HIS A 232 7.01 13.00 -24.59
N PRO A 233 7.03 11.89 -23.84
CA PRO A 233 6.69 10.58 -24.38
C PRO A 233 5.17 10.45 -24.60
N ASP A 234 4.80 9.66 -25.62
CA ASP A 234 3.41 9.34 -25.88
C ASP A 234 2.74 8.65 -24.69
N SER A 235 1.47 9.00 -24.44
CA SER A 235 0.73 8.52 -23.29
C SER A 235 -0.77 8.45 -23.59
N GLY A 236 -1.40 7.38 -23.13
CA GLY A 236 -2.85 7.19 -23.18
C GLY A 236 -3.57 7.92 -22.06
N PHE A 237 -4.72 7.40 -21.62
CA PHE A 237 -5.50 8.03 -20.56
C PHE A 237 -4.66 8.18 -19.28
N ALA A 238 -4.01 7.10 -18.87
CA ALA A 238 -3.00 7.09 -17.83
C ALA A 238 -1.60 6.97 -18.45
N ASN A 239 -0.64 7.71 -17.92
CA ASN A 239 0.78 7.57 -18.28
C ASN A 239 1.42 6.39 -17.52
N ALA A 240 2.64 5.99 -17.90
CA ALA A 240 3.29 4.81 -17.32
C ALA A 240 3.56 4.95 -15.80
N GLY A 241 3.83 6.17 -15.31
CA GLY A 241 3.96 6.45 -13.88
C GLY A 241 2.65 6.31 -13.11
N GLU A 242 1.54 6.81 -13.66
CA GLU A 242 0.19 6.61 -13.10
C GLU A 242 -0.21 5.13 -13.08
N LYS A 243 0.15 4.37 -14.14
CA LYS A 243 -0.05 2.91 -14.19
C LYS A 243 0.75 2.20 -13.12
N MET A 244 2.03 2.56 -12.95
CA MET A 244 2.86 2.01 -11.87
C MET A 244 2.22 2.26 -10.50
N TRP A 245 1.77 3.49 -10.25
CA TRP A 245 1.06 3.80 -9.01
C TRP A 245 -0.19 2.93 -8.83
N PHE A 246 -1.02 2.82 -9.86
CA PHE A 246 -2.23 1.99 -9.82
C PHE A 246 -1.92 0.52 -9.48
N TRP A 247 -0.94 -0.09 -10.15
CA TRP A 247 -0.61 -1.50 -9.91
C TRP A 247 0.06 -1.74 -8.56
N THR A 248 0.89 -0.81 -8.08
CA THR A 248 1.42 -0.83 -6.71
C THR A 248 0.29 -0.74 -5.69
N LEU A 249 -0.63 0.22 -5.86
CA LEU A 249 -1.79 0.39 -4.99
C LEU A 249 -2.72 -0.83 -5.07
N MET A 250 -2.89 -1.45 -6.23
CA MET A 250 -3.68 -2.66 -6.38
C MET A 250 -3.04 -3.83 -5.61
N LEU A 251 -1.75 -4.09 -5.81
CA LEU A 251 -1.10 -5.27 -5.23
C LEU A 251 -0.89 -5.11 -3.72
N PHE A 252 -0.26 -4.01 -3.31
CA PHE A 252 0.03 -3.77 -1.89
C PHE A 252 -1.21 -3.28 -1.13
N GLY A 253 -2.20 -2.70 -1.80
CA GLY A 253 -3.52 -2.45 -1.24
C GLY A 253 -4.24 -3.76 -0.89
N LEU A 254 -4.12 -4.81 -1.71
CA LEU A 254 -4.64 -6.13 -1.37
C LEU A 254 -3.90 -6.72 -0.16
N PHE A 255 -2.56 -6.72 -0.16
CA PHE A 255 -1.77 -7.27 0.94
C PHE A 255 -2.01 -6.55 2.28
N ILE A 256 -2.04 -5.22 2.27
CA ILE A 256 -2.29 -4.44 3.50
C ILE A 256 -3.73 -4.64 4.00
N SER A 257 -4.69 -4.80 3.09
CA SER A 257 -6.10 -5.05 3.44
C SER A 257 -6.29 -6.41 4.09
N VAL A 258 -5.75 -7.46 3.47
CA VAL A 258 -5.84 -8.84 3.99
C VAL A 258 -5.14 -8.95 5.34
N SER A 259 -3.89 -8.49 5.43
CA SER A 259 -3.13 -8.51 6.69
C SER A 259 -3.75 -7.61 7.75
N GLY A 260 -4.34 -6.46 7.38
CA GLY A 260 -5.06 -5.59 8.31
C GLY A 260 -6.29 -6.26 8.92
N ILE A 261 -7.10 -6.92 8.08
CA ILE A 261 -8.24 -7.72 8.56
C ILE A 261 -7.77 -8.82 9.52
N MET A 262 -6.71 -9.55 9.16
CA MET A 262 -6.13 -10.59 10.02
C MET A 262 -5.74 -10.07 11.41
N LEU A 263 -5.26 -8.83 11.50
CA LEU A 263 -4.78 -8.23 12.76
C LEU A 263 -5.89 -7.60 13.61
N VAL A 264 -7.01 -7.20 13.01
CA VAL A 264 -8.07 -6.42 13.68
C VAL A 264 -9.37 -7.19 13.92
N LEU A 265 -9.62 -8.26 13.16
CA LEU A 265 -10.93 -8.95 13.18
C LEU A 265 -11.20 -9.59 14.56
N PRO A 266 -12.28 -9.18 15.26
CA PRO A 266 -12.61 -9.76 16.55
C PRO A 266 -12.92 -11.27 16.43
N GLY A 267 -12.38 -12.07 17.34
CA GLY A 267 -12.61 -13.52 17.37
C GLY A 267 -11.81 -14.32 16.34
N LEU A 268 -10.95 -13.68 15.54
CA LEU A 268 -9.98 -14.37 14.71
C LEU A 268 -8.73 -14.70 15.54
N ASP A 269 -8.73 -15.91 16.08
CA ASP A 269 -7.62 -16.46 16.85
C ASP A 269 -6.51 -16.96 15.90
N LEU A 270 -5.46 -16.14 15.71
CA LEU A 270 -4.31 -16.48 14.87
C LEU A 270 -3.12 -17.02 15.71
N PRO A 271 -2.53 -18.17 15.33
CA PRO A 271 -1.23 -18.60 15.86
C PRO A 271 -0.19 -17.48 15.78
N ARG A 272 0.80 -17.46 16.66
CA ARG A 272 1.75 -16.33 16.70
C ARG A 272 2.50 -16.15 15.40
N GLU A 273 2.85 -17.24 14.73
CA GLU A 273 3.52 -17.24 13.43
C GLU A 273 2.70 -16.46 12.41
N ALA A 274 1.39 -16.76 12.32
CA ALA A 274 0.46 -16.10 11.41
C ALA A 274 0.26 -14.62 11.78
N SER A 275 0.13 -14.32 13.08
CA SER A 275 0.01 -12.94 13.58
C SER A 275 1.24 -12.09 13.24
N MET A 276 2.45 -12.65 13.43
CA MET A 276 3.70 -11.96 13.09
C MET A 276 3.87 -11.84 11.57
N GLY A 277 3.54 -12.88 10.80
CA GLY A 277 3.56 -12.84 9.35
C GLY A 277 2.64 -11.74 8.81
N ALA A 278 1.41 -11.64 9.31
CA ALA A 278 0.47 -10.58 8.96
C ALA A 278 1.04 -9.20 9.30
N LEU A 279 1.60 -9.01 10.51
CA LEU A 279 2.21 -7.74 10.93
C LEU A 279 3.36 -7.31 10.02
N LEU A 280 4.23 -8.24 9.62
CA LEU A 280 5.36 -7.97 8.74
C LEU A 280 4.90 -7.63 7.32
N ILE A 281 3.97 -8.39 6.75
CA ILE A 281 3.37 -8.13 5.43
C ILE A 281 2.67 -6.77 5.42
N HIS A 282 1.92 -6.46 6.48
CA HIS A 282 1.25 -5.18 6.66
C HIS A 282 2.27 -4.04 6.67
N SER A 283 3.35 -4.19 7.46
CA SER A 283 4.41 -3.19 7.58
C SER A 283 5.16 -2.96 6.26
N ILE A 284 5.52 -4.02 5.54
CA ILE A 284 6.19 -3.93 4.22
C ILE A 284 5.27 -3.25 3.21
N SER A 285 4.00 -3.65 3.16
CA SER A 285 3.01 -3.04 2.27
C SER A 285 2.81 -1.57 2.58
N ALA A 286 2.73 -1.20 3.87
CA ALA A 286 2.63 0.18 4.31
C ALA A 286 3.85 1.01 3.88
N ILE A 287 5.08 0.50 4.02
CA ILE A 287 6.30 1.19 3.58
C ILE A 287 6.21 1.54 2.09
N ILE A 288 5.86 0.55 1.26
CA ILE A 288 5.78 0.71 -0.19
C ILE A 288 4.67 1.68 -0.58
N LEU A 289 3.47 1.53 0.00
CA LEU A 289 2.33 2.40 -0.28
C LEU A 289 2.60 3.85 0.17
N ILE A 290 3.20 4.06 1.35
CA ILE A 290 3.54 5.40 1.84
C ILE A 290 4.56 6.07 0.91
N ALA A 291 5.62 5.34 0.52
CA ALA A 291 6.62 5.86 -0.40
C ALA A 291 6.00 6.32 -1.72
N PHE A 292 5.18 5.47 -2.34
CA PHE A 292 4.51 5.81 -3.60
C PHE A 292 3.41 6.86 -3.45
N THR A 293 2.71 6.92 -2.32
CA THR A 293 1.74 8.00 -2.05
C THR A 293 2.42 9.35 -1.99
N ILE A 294 3.60 9.44 -1.36
CA ILE A 294 4.41 10.68 -1.35
C ILE A 294 4.72 11.09 -2.80
N VAL A 295 5.24 10.16 -3.62
CA VAL A 295 5.50 10.41 -5.04
C VAL A 295 4.24 10.89 -5.77
N HIS A 296 3.12 10.19 -5.59
CA HIS A 296 1.85 10.52 -6.23
C HIS A 296 1.38 11.94 -5.89
N ILE A 297 1.45 12.34 -4.62
CA ILE A 297 1.07 13.68 -4.17
C ILE A 297 2.01 14.73 -4.77
N TRP A 298 3.33 14.51 -4.76
CA TRP A 298 4.30 15.42 -5.36
C TRP A 298 4.06 15.62 -6.86
N MET A 299 3.83 14.53 -7.59
CA MET A 299 3.53 14.58 -9.02
C MET A 299 2.23 15.31 -9.31
N ALA A 300 1.18 15.07 -8.52
CA ALA A 300 -0.12 15.71 -8.72
C ALA A 300 -0.11 17.21 -8.40
N THR A 301 0.69 17.65 -7.42
CA THR A 301 0.59 18.99 -6.85
C THR A 301 1.70 19.94 -7.27
N VAL A 302 2.96 19.52 -7.18
CA VAL A 302 4.11 20.43 -7.28
C VAL A 302 4.91 20.17 -8.55
N LEU A 303 5.06 18.91 -8.98
CA LEU A 303 5.97 18.57 -10.07
C LEU A 303 5.33 18.56 -11.46
N SER A 304 4.03 18.30 -11.59
CA SER A 304 3.32 18.32 -12.88
C SER A 304 2.31 19.45 -12.89
N GLU A 305 2.60 20.55 -13.60
CA GLU A 305 1.66 21.67 -13.70
C GLU A 305 0.29 21.21 -14.24
N GLY A 306 -0.79 21.68 -13.65
CA GLY A 306 -2.17 21.35 -14.07
C GLY A 306 -2.68 19.97 -13.62
N GLY A 307 -1.83 19.10 -13.03
CA GLY A 307 -2.25 17.77 -12.59
C GLY A 307 -3.37 17.79 -11.53
N MET A 308 -3.23 18.63 -10.50
CA MET A 308 -4.19 18.71 -9.40
C MET A 308 -5.59 19.15 -9.82
N GLU A 309 -5.70 20.03 -10.83
CA GLU A 309 -6.98 20.56 -11.29
C GLU A 309 -7.88 19.47 -11.91
N CYS A 310 -7.25 18.42 -12.45
CA CYS A 310 -7.95 17.22 -12.92
C CYS A 310 -8.76 16.55 -11.81
N MET A 311 -8.21 16.49 -10.59
CA MET A 311 -8.83 15.79 -9.46
C MET A 311 -9.71 16.67 -8.57
N LYS A 312 -9.57 18.00 -8.68
CA LYS A 312 -10.49 18.94 -8.03
C LYS A 312 -11.78 19.11 -8.82
N SER A 313 -11.65 19.27 -10.14
CA SER A 313 -12.78 19.69 -11.00
C SER A 313 -13.32 18.59 -11.90
N GLY A 314 -12.50 17.58 -12.22
CA GLY A 314 -12.79 16.59 -13.26
C GLY A 314 -12.40 17.03 -14.67
N TYR A 315 -11.85 18.22 -14.82
CA TYR A 315 -11.40 18.80 -16.10
C TYR A 315 -9.90 19.03 -16.10
N CYS A 316 -9.30 18.95 -17.28
CA CYS A 316 -7.89 19.25 -17.52
C CYS A 316 -7.75 20.31 -18.61
N ASP A 317 -6.65 21.07 -18.61
CA ASP A 317 -6.35 22.00 -19.70
C ASP A 317 -6.06 21.26 -21.01
N GLU A 318 -6.49 21.81 -22.14
CA GLU A 318 -6.28 21.18 -23.46
C GLU A 318 -4.78 21.00 -23.78
N ASN A 319 -3.93 22.00 -23.52
CA ASN A 319 -2.49 21.86 -23.76
C ASN A 319 -1.86 20.82 -22.82
N TRP A 320 -2.39 20.70 -21.60
CA TRP A 320 -1.98 19.65 -20.68
C TRP A 320 -2.34 18.26 -21.21
N ALA A 321 -3.57 18.08 -21.70
CA ALA A 321 -4.02 16.83 -22.30
C ALA A 321 -3.16 16.45 -23.52
N ILE A 322 -2.86 17.42 -24.39
CA ILE A 322 -2.01 17.21 -25.56
C ILE A 322 -0.57 16.88 -25.15
N GLN A 323 0.00 17.54 -24.14
CA GLN A 323 1.40 17.33 -23.76
C GLN A 323 1.61 16.00 -23.01
N HIS A 324 0.74 15.68 -22.05
CA HIS A 324 0.94 14.56 -21.13
C HIS A 324 0.14 13.30 -21.48
N HIS A 325 -0.86 13.42 -22.36
CA HIS A 325 -1.82 12.37 -22.69
C HIS A 325 -2.28 12.45 -24.16
N ASN A 326 -1.36 12.75 -25.08
CA ASN A 326 -1.65 12.98 -26.51
C ASN A 326 -2.50 11.89 -27.15
N LEU A 327 -2.16 10.61 -26.93
CA LEU A 327 -2.88 9.49 -27.53
C LEU A 327 -4.34 9.44 -27.05
N TRP A 328 -4.58 9.77 -25.78
CA TRP A 328 -5.94 9.86 -25.25
C TRP A 328 -6.70 11.05 -25.81
N TYR A 329 -6.06 12.22 -25.91
CA TYR A 329 -6.68 13.41 -26.49
C TYR A 329 -7.08 13.18 -27.96
N ASP A 330 -6.19 12.58 -28.74
CA ASP A 330 -6.46 12.23 -30.14
C ASP A 330 -7.59 11.20 -30.25
N GLU A 331 -7.63 10.20 -29.36
CA GLU A 331 -8.70 9.19 -29.33
C GLU A 331 -10.07 9.79 -29.05
N ILE A 332 -10.20 10.65 -28.02
CA ILE A 332 -11.50 11.27 -27.69
C ILE A 332 -11.95 12.25 -28.78
N LYS A 333 -11.00 12.93 -29.45
CA LYS A 333 -11.29 13.81 -30.58
C LYS A 333 -11.78 13.03 -31.79
N ALA A 334 -11.09 11.95 -32.16
CA ALA A 334 -11.47 11.10 -33.29
C ALA A 334 -12.84 10.41 -33.07
N ASN A 335 -13.14 10.03 -31.83
CA ASN A 335 -14.39 9.35 -31.49
C ASN A 335 -15.57 10.32 -31.20
N GLY A 336 -15.39 11.63 -31.35
CA GLY A 336 -16.44 12.63 -31.06
C GLY A 336 -16.81 12.74 -29.57
N ASN A 337 -15.96 12.23 -28.67
CA ASN A 337 -16.16 12.24 -27.22
C ASN A 337 -15.47 13.43 -26.53
N LEU A 338 -14.74 14.26 -27.28
CA LEU A 338 -14.12 15.47 -26.77
C LEU A 338 -15.20 16.45 -26.29
N LYS A 339 -15.26 16.69 -24.98
CA LYS A 339 -16.20 17.60 -24.35
C LYS A 339 -15.44 18.70 -23.62
N TYR A 340 -15.72 19.94 -23.98
CA TYR A 340 -15.23 21.10 -23.25
C TYR A 340 -16.15 21.41 -22.06
N LYS A 341 -15.61 22.10 -21.06
CA LYS A 341 -16.41 22.72 -20.01
C LYS A 341 -17.15 23.91 -20.63
N ASP A 342 -18.46 23.97 -20.38
CA ASP A 342 -19.33 25.08 -20.81
C ASP A 342 -18.90 26.43 -20.23
#